data_AF-A0AAP0KP93-F1
#
_entry.id   AF-A0AAP0KP93-F1
#
_cell.length_a   1.000
_cell.length_b   1.000
_cell.length_c   1.000
_cell.angle_alpha   90.00
_cell.angle_beta   90.00
_cell.angle_gamma   90.00
#
_symmetry.space_group_name_H-M   'P 1'
#
loop_
_entity.id
_entity.type
_entity.pdbx_description
1 polymer ?
#
loop_
_entity_poly.entity_id
_entity_poly.type
_entity_poly.pdbx_seq_one_letter_code
_entity_poly.pdbx_strand_id
1 'polypeptide(L)'
;MVRGRAAVLLKQFNEILVCPLSKQPLRLCEESNALISDALGVSYPIVDGIPCLVPTDGKLIETPNEDDGDADAAAASYSKNTDDHERAPVNPGKETLET
;
A
#
# COMPACT_ATOMS: atom_id res chain seq x y z
N MET A 1 22.17 -26.01 -7.30
CA MET A 1 21.74 -24.70 -7.85
C MET A 1 20.28 -24.83 -8.32
N VAL A 2 19.29 -24.80 -7.41
CA VAL A 2 17.86 -25.01 -7.72
C VAL A 2 17.17 -23.75 -8.29
N ARG A 3 17.84 -23.02 -9.18
CA ARG A 3 17.28 -21.83 -9.84
C ARG A 3 16.53 -22.28 -11.09
N GLY A 4 15.21 -22.14 -11.11
CA GLY A 4 14.50 -22.02 -12.40
C GLY A 4 13.19 -22.77 -12.60
N ARG A 5 12.59 -23.43 -11.60
CA ARG A 5 11.27 -24.05 -11.80
C ARG A 5 10.09 -23.22 -11.29
N ALA A 6 10.24 -22.50 -10.18
CA ALA A 6 9.12 -21.74 -9.62
C ALA A 6 8.79 -20.45 -10.40
N ALA A 7 9.81 -19.68 -10.83
CA ALA A 7 9.60 -18.48 -11.65
C ALA A 7 8.93 -18.79 -13.01
N VAL A 8 9.18 -19.97 -13.58
CA VAL A 8 8.58 -20.40 -14.85
C VAL A 8 7.08 -20.63 -14.71
N LEU A 9 6.61 -21.16 -13.57
CA LEU A 9 5.19 -21.32 -13.32
C LEU A 9 4.50 -19.98 -13.08
N LEU A 10 5.13 -19.06 -12.33
CA LEU A 10 4.56 -17.73 -12.09
C LEU A 10 4.34 -16.94 -13.39
N LYS A 11 5.22 -17.11 -14.38
CA LYS A 11 5.04 -16.49 -15.70
C LYS A 11 3.78 -17.01 -16.44
N GLN A 12 3.42 -18.28 -16.27
CA GLN A 12 2.21 -18.86 -16.89
C GLN A 12 0.91 -18.50 -16.15
N PHE A 13 0.99 -18.21 -14.85
CA PHE A 13 -0.19 -17.92 -14.02
C PHE A 13 -0.40 -16.44 -13.70
N ASN A 14 0.48 -15.55 -14.18
CA ASN A 14 0.39 -14.12 -13.87
C ASN A 14 -0.95 -13.49 -14.30
N GLU A 15 -1.60 -14.03 -15.33
CA GLU A 15 -2.93 -13.60 -15.79
C GLU A 15 -4.07 -13.95 -14.81
N ILE A 16 -3.86 -14.90 -13.90
CA ILE A 16 -4.83 -15.35 -12.90
C ILE A 16 -4.54 -14.75 -11.52
N LEU A 17 -3.29 -14.36 -11.25
CA LEU A 17 -2.89 -13.79 -9.96
C LEU A 17 -3.43 -12.37 -9.81
N VAL A 18 -4.27 -12.18 -8.80
CA VAL A 18 -4.89 -10.90 -8.48
C VAL A 18 -4.40 -10.34 -7.15
N CYS A 19 -4.38 -9.02 -7.03
CA CYS A 19 -4.09 -8.33 -5.79
C CYS A 19 -5.13 -8.68 -4.73
N PRO A 20 -4.73 -9.03 -3.48
CA PRO A 20 -5.67 -9.38 -2.42
C PRO A 20 -6.59 -8.22 -2.02
N LEU A 21 -6.18 -6.97 -2.30
CA LEU A 21 -6.93 -5.75 -1.97
C LEU A 21 -7.79 -5.26 -3.14
N SER A 22 -7.16 -4.91 -4.27
CA SER A 22 -7.87 -4.30 -5.42
C SER A 22 -8.56 -5.30 -6.34
N LYS A 23 -8.27 -6.60 -6.19
CA LYS A 23 -8.74 -7.68 -7.08
C LYS A 23 -8.34 -7.51 -8.56
N GLN A 24 -7.43 -6.59 -8.84
CA GLN A 24 -6.86 -6.40 -10.18
C GLN A 24 -5.69 -7.34 -10.42
N PRO A 25 -5.37 -7.68 -11.68
CA PRO A 25 -4.21 -8.50 -12.02
C PRO A 25 -2.90 -7.94 -11.47
N LEU A 26 -1.96 -8.83 -11.16
CA LEU A 26 -0.60 -8.47 -10.73
C LEU A 26 0.40 -8.60 -11.88
N ARG A 27 1.48 -7.81 -11.82
CA ARG A 27 2.59 -7.84 -12.78
C ARG A 27 3.86 -8.37 -12.12
N LEU A 28 4.48 -9.39 -12.69
CA LEU A 28 5.78 -9.84 -12.23
C LEU A 28 6.88 -8.81 -12.57
N CYS A 29 7.63 -8.38 -11.56
CA CYS A 29 8.85 -7.60 -11.72
C CYS A 29 10.06 -8.54 -11.61
N GLU A 30 10.72 -8.81 -12.74
CA GLU A 30 11.88 -9.72 -12.79
C GLU A 30 13.11 -9.16 -12.05
N GLU A 31 13.24 -7.83 -11.96
CA GLU A 31 14.36 -7.16 -11.29
C GLU A 31 14.30 -7.34 -9.76
N SER A 32 13.11 -7.19 -9.18
CA SER A 32 12.90 -7.31 -7.72
C SER A 32 12.40 -8.69 -7.29
N ASN A 33 12.09 -9.58 -8.24
CA ASN A 33 11.44 -10.86 -8.00
C ASN A 33 10.19 -10.73 -7.11
N ALA A 34 9.32 -9.79 -7.47
CA ALA A 34 8.09 -9.45 -6.73
C ALA A 34 6.90 -9.26 -7.68
N LEU A 35 5.68 -9.39 -7.15
CA LEU A 35 4.44 -9.10 -7.87
C LEU A 35 3.98 -7.68 -7.55
N ILE A 36 3.75 -6.87 -8.59
CA ILE A 36 3.40 -5.47 -8.49
C ILE A 36 1.90 -5.29 -8.79
N SER A 37 1.22 -4.51 -7.95
CA SER A 37 -0.11 -4.00 -8.21
C SER A 37 0.00 -2.55 -8.67
N ASP A 38 -0.13 -2.31 -9.97
CA ASP A 38 -0.05 -0.96 -10.55
C ASP A 38 -1.19 -0.06 -10.03
N ALA A 39 -2.37 -0.64 -9.75
CA ALA A 39 -3.55 0.09 -9.25
C ALA A 39 -3.37 0.70 -7.85
N LEU A 40 -2.50 0.14 -7.01
CA LEU A 40 -2.26 0.60 -5.63
C LEU A 40 -0.81 1.02 -5.39
N GLY A 41 0.07 0.86 -6.39
CA GLY A 41 1.51 1.07 -6.22
C GLY A 41 2.11 0.20 -5.12
N VAL A 42 1.69 -1.06 -4.97
CA VAL A 42 2.23 -1.98 -3.94
C VAL A 42 2.91 -3.19 -4.55
N SER A 43 3.92 -3.71 -3.86
CA SER A 43 4.68 -4.91 -4.21
C SER A 43 4.49 -6.01 -3.18
N TYR A 44 4.39 -7.25 -3.67
CA TYR A 44 4.29 -8.47 -2.87
C TYR A 44 5.50 -9.37 -3.16
N PRO A 45 6.24 -9.83 -2.13
CA PRO A 45 7.46 -10.61 -2.34
C PRO A 45 7.16 -12.03 -2.82
N ILE A 46 8.12 -12.62 -3.55
CA ILE A 46 8.13 -14.05 -3.87
C ILE A 46 9.24 -14.71 -3.04
N VAL A 47 8.85 -15.59 -2.11
CA VAL A 47 9.78 -16.29 -1.20
C VAL A 47 9.80 -17.77 -1.57
N ASP A 48 10.98 -18.32 -1.83
CA ASP A 48 11.17 -19.71 -2.30
C ASP A 48 10.33 -20.07 -3.54
N GLY A 49 10.00 -19.07 -4.35
CA GLY A 49 9.17 -19.24 -5.55
C GLY A 49 7.66 -19.26 -5.28
N ILE A 50 7.23 -18.96 -4.05
CA ILE A 50 5.84 -18.86 -3.64
C ILE A 50 5.47 -17.38 -3.48
N PRO A 51 4.43 -16.88 -4.17
CA PRO A 51 3.93 -15.52 -3.96
C PRO A 51 3.34 -15.35 -2.57
N CYS A 52 3.81 -14.34 -1.82
CA CYS A 52 3.21 -13.98 -0.54
C CYS A 52 2.20 -12.84 -0.73
N LEU A 53 0.92 -13.19 -0.94
CA LEU A 53 -0.17 -12.22 -1.14
C LEU A 53 -0.89 -11.88 0.18
N VAL A 54 -0.13 -11.71 1.25
CA VAL A 54 -0.67 -11.27 2.55
C VAL A 54 -0.79 -9.74 2.51
N PRO A 55 -1.97 -9.16 2.80
CA PRO A 55 -2.16 -7.70 2.79
C PRO A 55 -1.12 -6.91 3.60
N THR A 56 -0.71 -7.46 4.75
CA THR A 56 0.27 -6.84 5.66
C THR A 56 1.70 -6.82 5.10
N ASP A 57 2.03 -7.74 4.19
CA ASP A 57 3.37 -7.86 3.59
C ASP A 57 3.53 -6.95 2.36
N GLY A 58 2.45 -6.34 1.89
CA GLY A 58 2.47 -5.41 0.77
C GLY A 58 3.32 -4.18 1.07
N LYS A 59 4.30 -3.88 0.22
CA LYS A 59 5.18 -2.71 0.37
C LYS A 59 4.88 -1.69 -0.70
N LEU A 60 4.69 -0.43 -0.30
CA LEU A 60 4.51 0.69 -1.22
C LEU A 60 5.78 0.82 -2.09
N ILE A 61 5.58 0.94 -3.39
CA ILE A 61 6.62 1.28 -4.35
C ILE A 61 6.34 2.70 -4.85
N GLU A 62 7.39 3.50 -4.97
CA GLU A 62 7.28 4.82 -5.59
C GLU A 62 7.01 4.60 -7.09
N THR A 63 5.74 4.68 -7.50
CA THR A 63 5.42 4.83 -8.91
C THR A 63 5.64 6.29 -9.28
N PRO A 64 6.44 6.61 -10.32
CA PRO A 64 6.59 7.99 -10.76
C PRO A 64 5.23 8.51 -11.21
N ASN A 65 4.68 9.38 -10.37
CA ASN A 65 3.43 10.14 -10.45
C ASN A 65 2.78 10.21 -11.84
N GLU A 66 1.60 9.60 -11.99
CA GLU A 66 0.57 10.10 -12.90
C GLU A 66 -0.32 11.04 -12.07
N ASP A 67 0.06 12.33 -12.11
CA ASP A 67 -0.80 13.46 -11.77
C ASP A 67 -1.92 13.58 -12.83
N ASP A 68 -3.02 14.21 -12.44
CA ASP A 68 -4.21 14.61 -13.24
C ASP A 68 -5.42 13.66 -13.31
N GLY A 69 -6.39 13.89 -12.39
CA GLY A 69 -7.77 13.44 -12.53
C GLY A 69 -8.65 13.64 -11.30
N ASP A 70 -9.14 14.86 -11.08
CA ASP A 70 -10.12 15.26 -10.05
C ASP A 70 -11.30 14.29 -9.89
N ALA A 71 -11.45 13.66 -8.69
CA ALA A 71 -12.74 13.34 -8.08
C ALA A 71 -12.58 12.88 -6.61
N ASP A 72 -13.04 13.75 -5.71
CA ASP A 72 -13.61 13.54 -4.36
C ASP A 72 -13.54 12.14 -3.69
N ALA A 73 -13.17 12.17 -2.40
CA ALA A 73 -13.44 11.22 -1.32
C ALA A 73 -12.36 10.18 -0.90
N ALA A 74 -11.84 10.45 0.31
CA ALA A 74 -11.37 9.54 1.36
C ALA A 74 -10.00 8.86 1.20
N ALA A 75 -8.96 9.63 1.53
CA ALA A 75 -7.71 9.12 2.08
C ALA A 75 -7.98 8.30 3.37
N ALA A 76 -7.88 6.96 3.26
CA ALA A 76 -7.62 6.11 4.42
C ALA A 76 -6.14 5.74 4.40
N SER A 77 -5.36 6.61 5.05
CA SER A 77 -4.01 6.42 5.57
C SER A 77 -3.55 4.98 5.77
N TYR A 78 -2.49 4.57 5.07
CA TYR A 78 -1.51 3.65 5.63
C TYR A 78 -0.60 4.47 6.56
N SER A 79 -0.94 4.41 7.86
CA SER A 79 -0.29 4.95 9.07
C SER A 79 0.74 6.09 8.93
N LYS A 80 0.33 7.29 9.34
CA LYS A 80 1.22 8.25 9.99
C LYS A 80 0.86 8.25 11.48
N ASN A 81 1.46 7.34 12.25
CA ASN A 81 1.44 7.45 13.71
C ASN A 81 2.40 8.57 14.09
N THR A 82 1.88 9.71 14.52
CA THR A 82 2.66 10.73 15.23
C THR A 82 2.15 10.79 16.66
N ASP A 83 2.91 10.16 17.55
CA ASP A 83 2.83 10.35 19.00
C ASP A 83 3.26 11.79 19.32
N ASP A 84 2.31 12.73 19.36
CA ASP A 84 2.57 14.09 19.86
C ASP A 84 2.04 14.24 21.29
N HIS A 85 2.99 14.25 22.22
CA HIS A 85 2.87 14.54 23.64
C HIS A 85 2.52 16.02 23.88
N GLU A 86 1.51 16.28 24.72
CA GLU A 86 1.32 17.43 25.62
C GLU A 86 1.11 18.86 25.05
N ARG A 87 -0.11 19.41 25.24
CA ARG A 87 -0.28 20.77 25.80
C ARG A 87 -1.64 20.96 26.50
N ALA A 88 -1.57 21.57 27.69
CA ALA A 88 -2.57 21.70 28.76
C ALA A 88 -3.96 22.29 28.38
N PRO A 89 -5.00 22.06 29.22
CA PRO A 89 -6.35 22.60 29.01
C PRO A 89 -6.41 24.12 29.19
N VAL A 90 -6.95 24.83 28.20
CA VAL A 90 -7.40 26.23 28.35
C VAL A 90 -8.73 26.24 29.11
N ASN A 91 -8.75 26.84 30.30
CA ASN A 91 -9.95 26.98 31.12
C ASN A 91 -10.95 27.97 30.50
N PRO A 92 -12.28 27.71 30.53
CA PRO A 92 -13.29 28.70 30.16
C PRO A 92 -13.57 29.63 31.36
N GLY A 93 -13.21 30.90 31.23
CA GLY A 93 -13.41 31.92 32.25
C GLY A 93 -14.27 33.09 31.78
N LYS A 94 -15.56 33.04 32.14
CA LYS A 94 -16.46 34.10 32.65
C LYS A 94 -16.42 35.55 32.11
N GLU A 95 -17.65 36.01 31.82
CA GLU A 95 -18.23 37.33 32.14
C GLU A 95 -18.06 38.49 31.14
N THR A 96 -19.14 38.80 30.41
CA THR A 96 -19.49 40.17 30.02
C THR A 96 -21.00 40.32 30.09
N LEU A 97 -21.50 40.92 31.17
CA LEU A 97 -22.79 41.60 31.19
C LEU A 97 -22.66 42.85 32.06
N GLU A 98 -22.30 43.98 31.43
CA GLU A 98 -22.61 45.31 31.95
C GLU A 98 -23.35 46.07 30.86
N THR A 99 -24.66 46.30 31.07
CA THR A 99 -25.37 47.52 30.67
C THR A 99 -26.55 47.70 31.61
#